data_AF-A0A2V6HNZ9-F1
#
_entry.id   AF-A0A2V6HNZ9-F1
#
_cell.length_a   1.000
_cell.length_b   1.000
_cell.length_c   1.000
_cell.angle_alpha   90.00
_cell.angle_beta   90.00
_cell.angle_gamma   90.00
#
_symmetry.space_group_name_H-M   'P 1'
#
loop_
_entity.id
_entity.type
_entity.pdbx_description
1 polymer ?
#
loop_
_entity_poly.entity_id
_entity_poly.type
_entity_poly.pdbx_seq_one_letter_code
_entity_poly.pdbx_strand_id
1 'polypeptide(L)' 'MDLTTKYLGLSLRSPLVPSASPLSEKMDNVRAMEQAGAAAVVFHSLFEEQIEANAPEFRVDPNTYL' A
#
# COMPACT_ATOMS: atom_id res chain seq x y z
N MET A 1 -10.12 23.96 0.58
CA MET A 1 -10.66 22.87 -0.26
C MET A 1 -11.04 21.74 0.67
N ASP A 2 -12.20 21.11 0.46
CA ASP A 2 -12.62 19.92 1.21
C ASP A 2 -12.10 18.66 0.49
N LEU A 3 -11.37 17.81 1.21
CA LEU A 3 -10.81 16.55 0.70
C LEU A 3 -11.48 15.32 1.33
N THR A 4 -12.56 15.50 2.10
CA THR A 4 -13.26 14.37 2.70
C THR A 4 -13.84 13.46 1.62
N THR A 5 -13.81 12.15 1.86
CA THR A 5 -14.34 11.15 0.91
C THR A 5 -14.99 9.96 1.61
N LYS A 6 -15.80 9.22 0.87
CA LYS A 6 -16.40 7.96 1.30
C LYS A 6 -15.72 6.81 0.57
N TYR A 7 -15.15 5.87 1.31
CA TYR A 7 -14.50 4.69 0.74
C TYR A 7 -14.81 3.45 1.56
N LEU A 8 -15.28 2.38 0.92
CA LEU A 8 -15.70 1.12 1.57
C LEU A 8 -16.65 1.33 2.77
N GLY A 9 -17.56 2.31 2.67
CA GLY A 9 -18.50 2.66 3.76
C GLY A 9 -17.92 3.55 4.86
N LEU A 10 -16.61 3.80 4.86
CA LEU A 10 -15.92 4.67 5.83
C LEU A 10 -15.92 6.13 5.36
N SER A 11 -16.03 7.06 6.30
CA SER A 11 -15.77 8.48 6.06
C SER A 11 -14.30 8.79 6.33
N LEU A 12 -13.58 9.24 5.31
CA LEU A 12 -12.14 9.53 5.37
C LEU A 12 -11.89 11.04 5.27
N ARG A 13 -10.86 11.53 5.98
CA ARG A 13 -10.47 12.95 5.97
C ARG A 13 -9.82 13.45 4.67
N SER A 14 -9.36 12.50 3.84
CA SER A 14 -8.58 12.71 2.62
C SER A 14 -8.75 11.48 1.72
N PRO A 15 -8.68 11.58 0.39
CA PRO A 15 -8.64 10.42 -0.50
C PRO A 15 -7.26 9.77 -0.58
N LEU A 16 -6.25 10.32 0.10
CA LEU A 16 -4.87 9.87 0.00
C LEU A 16 -4.60 8.64 0.86
N VAL A 17 -4.08 7.59 0.22
CA VAL A 17 -3.66 6.33 0.84
C VAL A 17 -2.30 5.94 0.27
N PRO A 18 -1.19 6.09 1.02
CA PRO A 18 0.13 5.63 0.59
C PRO A 18 0.15 4.12 0.37
N SER A 19 0.79 3.70 -0.73
CA SER A 19 0.94 2.28 -1.09
C SER A 19 1.91 1.55 -0.16
N ALA A 20 1.94 0.21 -0.29
CA ALA A 20 2.98 -0.61 0.33
C ALA A 20 4.36 -0.06 -0.09
N SER A 21 5.16 0.31 0.90
CA SER A 21 6.47 0.92 0.72
C SER A 21 7.24 0.90 2.05
N PRO A 22 8.55 1.16 2.06
CA PRO A 22 9.33 1.23 3.30
C PRO A 22 8.79 2.21 4.36
N LEU A 23 7.93 3.15 3.96
CA LEU A 23 7.23 4.04 4.88
C LEU A 23 6.24 3.31 5.80
N SER A 24 5.72 2.15 5.43
CA SER A 24 4.79 1.39 6.28
C SER A 24 5.45 0.35 7.19
N GLU A 25 6.79 0.21 7.16
CA GLU A 25 7.54 -0.76 8.00
C GLU A 25 7.57 -0.40 9.50
N LYS A 26 7.53 0.89 9.83
CA LYS A 26 7.63 1.40 11.21
C LYS A 26 6.38 2.15 11.61
N MET A 27 5.88 1.87 12.80
CA MET A 27 4.70 2.56 13.35
C MET A 27 4.88 4.08 13.46
N ASP A 28 6.10 4.56 13.72
CA ASP A 28 6.39 5.99 13.77
C ASP A 28 6.17 6.67 12.41
N ASN A 29 6.53 6.00 11.32
CA ASN A 29 6.29 6.50 9.97
C ASN A 29 4.78 6.50 9.64
N VAL A 30 4.03 5.49 10.11
CA VAL A 30 2.56 5.47 9.98
C VAL A 30 1.93 6.67 10.68
N ARG A 31 2.39 7.01 11.88
CA ARG A 31 1.95 8.22 12.60
C ARG A 31 2.32 9.49 11.84
N ALA A 32 3.53 9.59 11.30
CA ALA A 32 3.95 10.74 10.51
C ALA A 32 3.09 10.91 9.23
N MET A 33 2.74 9.82 8.55
CA MET A 33 1.86 9.85 7.38
C MET A 33 0.44 10.31 7.73
N GLU A 34 -0.12 9.83 8.85
CA GLU A 34 -1.42 10.28 9.35
C GLU A 34 -1.40 11.80 9.64
N GLN A 35 -0.38 12.28 10.35
CA GLN A 35 -0.18 13.70 10.62
C GLN A 35 -0.03 14.52 9.33
N ALA A 36 0.63 13.96 8.31
CA ALA A 36 0.83 14.60 7.02
C ALA A 36 -0.44 14.66 6.14
N GLY A 37 -1.52 13.95 6.47
CA GLY A 37 -2.76 14.00 5.68
C GLY A 37 -3.28 12.66 5.15
N ALA A 38 -2.55 11.56 5.34
CA ALA A 38 -3.00 10.25 4.89
C ALA A 38 -4.24 9.80 5.69
N ALA A 39 -5.22 9.21 5.01
CA ALA A 39 -6.43 8.70 5.65
C ALA A 39 -6.37 7.20 5.97
N ALA A 40 -5.48 6.47 5.28
CA ALA A 40 -5.16 5.07 5.52
C ALA A 40 -3.75 4.79 4.98
N VAL A 41 -3.21 3.60 5.23
CA VAL A 41 -1.93 3.11 4.70
C VAL A 41 -2.08 1.68 4.21
N VAL A 42 -1.28 1.29 3.21
CA VAL A 42 -1.18 -0.11 2.76
C VAL A 42 0.11 -0.71 3.32
N PHE A 43 0.00 -1.86 3.97
CA PHE A 43 1.15 -2.63 4.46
C PHE A 43 1.72 -3.54 3.37
N HIS A 44 2.97 -3.96 3.56
CA HIS A 44 3.57 -5.02 2.74
C HIS A 44 2.71 -6.30 2.77
N SER A 45 2.74 -7.03 1.64
CA SER A 45 2.00 -8.27 1.46
C SER A 45 2.55 -9.35 2.39
N LEU A 46 1.73 -9.84 3.32
CA LEU A 46 2.13 -10.84 4.31
C LEU A 46 2.51 -12.21 3.72
N PHE A 47 2.08 -12.48 2.48
CA PHE A 47 2.29 -13.75 1.80
C PHE A 47 3.10 -13.59 0.50
N GLU A 48 3.83 -12.48 0.34
CA GLU A 48 4.62 -12.22 -0.87
C GLU A 48 5.57 -13.38 -1.18
N GLU A 49 6.38 -13.78 -0.20
CA GLU A 49 7.36 -14.86 -0.35
C GLU A 49 6.69 -16.21 -0.68
N GLN A 50 5.57 -16.54 -0.03
CA GLN A 50 4.83 -17.78 -0.30
C GLN A 50 4.18 -17.77 -1.68
N ILE A 51 3.67 -16.63 -2.13
CA ILE A 51 3.10 -16.48 -3.47
C ILE A 51 4.19 -16.60 -4.52
N GLU A 52 5.35 -15.98 -4.30
CA GLU A 52 6.51 -16.08 -5.18
C GLU A 52 7.03 -17.52 -5.28
N ALA A 53 7.15 -18.22 -4.16
CA ALA A 53 7.60 -19.61 -4.13
C ALA A 53 6.64 -20.59 -4.83
N ASN A 54 5.34 -20.28 -4.88
CA ASN A 54 4.30 -21.12 -5.49
C ASN A 54 3.83 -20.59 -6.86
N ALA A 55 4.48 -19.56 -7.40
CA ALA A 55 4.07 -18.97 -8.65
C ALA A 55 4.30 -19.97 -9.81
N PRO A 56 3.31 -20.19 -10.69
CA PRO A 56 3.51 -21.04 -11.86
C PRO A 56 4.61 -20.45 -12.76
N GLU A 57 5.43 -21.32 -13.35
CA GLU A 57 6.60 -21.02 -14.20
C GLU A 57 6.31 -20.08 -15.39
N PHE A 58 5.03 -19.83 -15.70
CA PHE A 58 4.57 -18.92 -16.75
C PHE A 58 4.49 -17.45 -16.29
N ARG A 59 5.44 -17.00 -15.47
CA ARG A 59 5.68 -15.57 -15.27
C ARG A 59 6.66 -15.11 -16.33
N VAL A 60 6.26 -14.10 -17.11
CA VAL A 60 7.17 -13.43 -18.05
C VAL A 60 8.32 -12.84 -17.23
N ASP A 61 9.54 -13.27 -17.51
CA ASP A 61 10.73 -12.76 -16.82
C ASP A 61 10.80 -11.23 -17.01
N PRO A 62 11.13 -10.44 -15.97
CA PRO A 62 11.20 -8.98 -16.09
C PRO A 62 12.16 -8.48 -17.18
N ASN A 63 13.18 -9.27 -17.55
CA ASN A 63 14.09 -8.98 -18.66
C ASN A 63 13.57 -9.44 -20.02
N THR A 64 12.38 -10.05 -20.10
CA THR A 64 11.72 -10.37 -21.39
C THR A 64 11.12 -9.12 -22.05
N TYR A 65 10.97 -8.03 -21.30
CA TYR A 65 10.48 -6.73 -21.78
C TYR A 65 11.59 -5.69 -22.04
N LEU A 66 12.86 -6.09 -21.92
CA LEU A 66 14.05 -5.28 -22.25
C LEU A 66 14.84 -5.94 -23.37
#